data_AF-A0A3D8TXD6-F1
#
_entry.id   AF-A0A3D8TXD6-F1
#
_cell.length_a   1.000
_cell.length_b   1.000
_cell.length_c   1.000
_cell.angle_alpha   90.00
_cell.angle_beta   90.00
_cell.angle_gamma   90.00
#
_symmetry.space_group_name_H-M   'P 1'
#
loop_
_entity.id
_entity.type
_entity.pdbx_description
1 polymer ?
#
loop_
_entity_poly.entity_id
_entity_poly.type
_entity_poly.pdbx_seq_one_letter_code
_entity_poly.pdbx_strand_id
1 'polypeptide(L)' 'MSTHTTTPAPQTIELIRRLLEAAHRPEPANDPAICAICGVPLTDTTSSICPDCRELEKDW' A
#
# COMPACT_ATOMS: atom_id res chain seq x y z
N MET A 1 -30.81 10.94 -32.12
CA MET A 1 -29.63 10.39 -31.42
C MET A 1 -29.93 8.94 -31.11
N SER A 2 -29.35 7.99 -31.85
CA SER A 2 -29.57 6.55 -31.63
C SER A 2 -28.58 6.08 -30.57
N THR A 3 -29.08 5.70 -29.39
CA THR A 3 -28.25 5.08 -28.35
C THR A 3 -28.05 3.62 -28.71
N HIS A 4 -26.87 3.31 -29.24
CA HIS A 4 -26.43 1.93 -29.41
C HIS A 4 -26.07 1.38 -28.03
N THR A 5 -26.97 0.59 -27.44
CA THR A 5 -26.65 -0.22 -26.27
C THR A 5 -25.88 -1.45 -26.74
N THR A 6 -24.55 -1.35 -26.73
CA THR A 6 -23.67 -2.50 -26.97
C THR A 6 -23.52 -3.26 -25.65
N THR A 7 -24.25 -4.37 -25.52
CA THR A 7 -24.03 -5.31 -24.42
C THR A 7 -22.63 -5.94 -24.59
N PRO A 8 -21.73 -5.83 -23.60
CA PRO A 8 -20.41 -6.43 -23.70
C PRO A 8 -20.51 -7.95 -23.78
N ALA A 9 -19.73 -8.53 -24.70
CA ALA A 9 -19.66 -9.97 -24.86
C ALA A 9 -19.04 -10.61 -23.59
N PRO A 10 -19.38 -11.87 -23.25
CA PRO A 10 -18.97 -12.51 -22.00
C PRO A 10 -17.45 -12.53 -21.78
N GLN A 11 -16.66 -12.65 -22.85
CA GLN A 11 -15.19 -12.56 -22.80
C GLN A 11 -14.68 -11.19 -22.33
N THR A 12 -15.42 -10.12 -22.64
CA THR A 12 -15.07 -8.75 -22.24
C THR A 12 -15.35 -8.55 -20.75
N ILE A 13 -16.43 -9.14 -20.23
CA ILE A 13 -16.78 -9.08 -18.80
C ILE A 13 -15.69 -9.75 -17.96
N GLU A 14 -15.23 -10.93 -18.37
CA GLU A 14 -14.16 -11.67 -17.68
C GLU A 14 -12.83 -10.90 -17.71
N LEU A 15 -12.50 -10.26 -18.84
CA LEU A 15 -11.30 -9.41 -18.94
C LEU A 15 -11.38 -8.21 -17.98
N ILE A 16 -12.52 -7.52 -17.95
CA ILE A 16 -12.74 -6.38 -17.05
C ILE A 16 -12.58 -6.82 -15.59
N ARG A 17 -13.15 -7.97 -15.22
CA ARG A 17 -13.02 -8.52 -13.86
C ARG A 17 -11.55 -8.73 -13.47
N ARG A 18 -10.76 -9.39 -14.32
CA ARG A 18 -9.34 -9.65 -14.07
C ARG A 18 -8.53 -8.36 -13.94
N LEU A 19 -8.84 -7.36 -14.75
CA LEU A 19 -8.19 -6.05 -14.66
C LEU A 19 -8.51 -5.34 -13.34
N LEU A 20 -9.77 -5.42 -12.89
CA LEU A 20 -10.16 -4.89 -11.58
C LEU A 20 -9.48 -5.65 -10.44
N GLU A 21 -9.43 -6.98 -10.49
CA GLU A 21 -8.73 -7.80 -9.47
C GLU A 21 -7.23 -7.49 -9.43
N ALA A 22 -6.60 -7.26 -10.58
CA ALA A 22 -5.20 -6.86 -10.66
C ALA A 22 -4.96 -5.44 -10.13
N ALA A 23 -5.86 -4.50 -10.42
CA ALA A 23 -5.77 -3.12 -9.92
C ALA A 23 -6.02 -3.01 -8.40
N HIS A 24 -6.82 -3.90 -7.83
CA HIS A 24 -7.05 -4.00 -6.39
C HIS A 24 -6.07 -4.92 -5.67
N ARG A 25 -5.06 -5.48 -6.36
CA ARG A 25 -4.03 -6.24 -5.68
C ARG A 25 -3.35 -5.31 -4.69
N PRO A 26 -3.47 -5.55 -3.38
CA PRO A 26 -2.77 -4.72 -2.42
C PRO A 26 -1.29 -4.80 -2.75
N GLU A 27 -0.65 -3.65 -2.92
CA GLU A 27 0.81 -3.61 -2.96
C GLU A 27 1.31 -4.36 -1.71
N PRO A 28 2.34 -5.21 -1.83
CA PRO A 28 2.91 -5.82 -0.65
C PRO A 28 3.25 -4.67 0.31
N ALA A 29 2.65 -4.70 1.51
CA ALA A 29 2.90 -3.73 2.57
C ALA A 29 4.32 -3.92 3.10
N ASN A 30 5.29 -3.62 2.23
CA ASN A 30 6.70 -3.46 2.52
C ASN A 30 6.98 -1.98 2.80
N ASP A 31 5.99 -1.25 3.33
CA ASP A 31 6.24 0.05 3.93
C ASP A 31 7.24 -0.18 5.06
N PRO A 32 8.48 0.31 4.94
CA PRO A 32 9.43 0.19 6.02
C PRO A 32 8.83 0.93 7.21
N ALA A 33 8.79 0.30 8.39
CA ALA A 33 8.42 1.03 9.59
C ALA A 33 9.35 2.25 9.71
N ILE A 34 8.79 3.41 10.01
CA ILE A 34 9.54 4.67 10.04
C ILE A 34 9.61 5.17 11.48
N CYS A 35 10.75 5.72 11.89
CA CYS A 35 10.89 6.34 13.19
C CYS A 35 9.91 7.52 13.34
N ALA A 36 9.10 7.49 14.39
CA ALA A 36 8.14 8.54 14.71
C ALA A 36 8.78 9.90 15.08
N ILE A 37 10.08 9.93 15.40
CA ILE A 37 10.80 11.14 15.81
C ILE A 37 11.56 11.76 14.63
N CYS A 38 12.36 10.97 13.91
CA CYS A 38 13.27 11.49 12.88
C CYS A 38 12.93 11.06 11.44
N GLY A 39 11.92 10.22 11.23
CA GLY A 39 11.49 9.84 9.88
C GLY A 39 12.41 8.87 9.14
N VAL A 40 13.41 8.28 9.81
CA VAL A 40 14.31 7.30 9.18
C VAL A 40 13.70 5.90 9.17
N PRO A 41 14.03 5.05 8.18
CA PRO A 41 13.61 3.65 8.15
C PRO A 41 14.11 2.90 9.39
N LEU A 42 13.23 2.14 10.01
CA LEU A 42 13.54 1.27 11.13
C LEU A 42 13.97 -0.10 10.60
N THR A 43 15.09 -0.58 11.13
CA THR A 43 15.56 -1.94 10.90
C THR A 43 14.75 -2.97 11.69
N ASP A 44 14.05 -2.52 12.74
CA ASP A 44 13.25 -3.35 13.62
C ASP A 44 11.82 -2.78 13.71
N THR A 45 10.84 -3.55 13.23
CA THR A 45 9.41 -3.16 13.20
C THR A 45 8.73 -3.28 14.55
N THR A 46 9.41 -3.78 15.59
CA THR A 46 8.83 -3.97 16.93
C THR A 46 8.84 -2.69 17.77
N SER A 47 9.58 -1.68 17.33
CA SER A 47 9.62 -0.35 17.94
C SER A 47 9.22 0.69 16.91
N SER A 48 8.58 1.77 17.37
CA SER A 48 8.25 2.93 16.51
C SER A 48 9.35 4.00 16.51
N ILE A 49 10.45 3.76 17.25
CA ILE A 49 11.52 4.74 17.48
C ILE A 49 12.86 4.10 17.17
N CYS A 50 13.73 4.81 16.43
CA CYS A 50 15.04 4.30 16.07
C CYS A 50 15.98 4.26 17.31
N PRO A 51 17.05 3.43 17.28
CA PRO A 51 17.99 3.34 18.39
C PRO A 51 18.55 4.70 18.81
N ASP A 52 18.93 5.55 17.85
CA ASP A 52 19.48 6.89 18.13
C ASP A 52 18.51 7.77 18.91
N CYS A 53 17.23 7.82 18.49
CA CYS A 53 16.23 8.61 19.19
C CYS A 53 15.83 8.01 20.54
N ARG A 54 15.89 6.67 20.68
CA ARG A 54 15.61 5.99 21.93
C ARG A 54 16.67 6.27 22.99
N GLU A 55 17.94 6.37 22.61
CA GLU A 55 19.01 6.79 23.53
C GLU A 55 18.81 8.24 23.96
N LEU A 56 18.42 9.14 23.05
CA LEU A 56 18.12 10.54 23.37
C LEU A 56 16.94 10.72 24.34
N GLU A 57 15.90 9.89 24.24
CA GLU A 57 14.76 9.92 25.18
C GLU A 57 15.16 9.48 26.60
N LYS A 58 16.22 8.67 26.73
CA LYS A 58 16.61 8.09 28.02
C LYS A 58 17.44 9.04 28.89
N ASP A 59 17.99 10.11 28.29
CA ASP A 59 18.79 11.15 28.94
C ASP A 59 17.95 12.33 29.48
N TRP A 60 16.63 12.29 29.36
CA TRP A 60 15.69 13.28 29.92
C TRP A 60 14.94 12.73 31.13
#